data_AF-A0A3D3VPG7-F1
#
_entry.id   AF-A0A3D3VPG7-F1
#
_cell.length_a   1.000
_cell.length_b   1.000
_cell.length_c   1.000
_cell.angle_alpha   90.00
_cell.angle_beta   90.00
_cell.angle_gamma   90.00
#
_symmetry.space_group_name_H-M   'P 1'
#
loop_
_entity.id
_entity.type
_entity.pdbx_description
1 polymer ?
#
loop_
_entity_poly.entity_id
_entity_poly.type
_entity_poly.pdbx_seq_one_letter_code
_entity_poly.pdbx_strand_id
1 'polypeptide(L)'
;MPMIYFVSLFSFLFILAVGAIGEDRIRLKNGEVLQGQAVKFDEGSMTLTFKFAQGTLGYPSSDLAEVNLEERPGVAEGRQAFAKGNWEEVVNRWKPSVEALMGVDSPWVLECAGGLGQAYLALGKVADAETHFG
;
A
#
# COMPACT_ATOMS: atom_id res chain seq x y z
N MET A 1 50.11 35.21 -10.63
CA MET A 1 48.97 35.77 -11.40
C MET A 1 49.26 35.54 -12.88
N PRO A 2 48.30 35.26 -13.78
CA PRO A 2 46.85 35.00 -13.59
C PRO A 2 46.57 33.59 -12.98
N MET A 3 45.54 32.81 -13.37
CA MET A 3 44.10 32.96 -13.01
C MET A 3 43.22 31.77 -13.51
N ILE A 4 42.52 31.08 -12.59
CA ILE A 4 41.19 30.38 -12.66
C ILE A 4 40.87 29.39 -13.80
N TYR A 5 40.50 28.15 -13.42
CA TYR A 5 39.26 27.37 -13.74
C TYR A 5 39.30 26.13 -12.79
N PHE A 6 38.49 25.91 -11.75
CA PHE A 6 37.04 25.98 -11.55
C PHE A 6 36.20 25.01 -12.40
N VAL A 7 36.40 23.70 -12.20
CA VAL A 7 35.45 22.62 -12.53
C VAL A 7 35.44 21.63 -11.36
N SER A 8 34.55 21.85 -10.39
CA SER A 8 33.24 21.21 -10.28
C SER A 8 33.28 19.86 -9.56
N LEU A 9 33.04 19.95 -8.25
CA LEU A 9 32.73 18.86 -7.34
C LEU A 9 31.52 18.07 -7.85
N PHE A 10 31.73 16.91 -8.49
CA PHE A 10 30.63 16.03 -8.90
C PHE A 10 30.44 14.91 -7.88
N SER A 11 29.69 15.25 -6.83
CA SER A 11 29.25 14.32 -5.79
C SER A 11 28.34 13.23 -6.37
N PHE A 12 28.90 12.08 -6.73
CA PHE A 12 28.10 10.88 -7.01
C PHE A 12 27.80 10.13 -5.70
N LEU A 13 27.06 10.80 -4.81
CA LEU A 13 26.41 10.15 -3.68
C LEU A 13 25.25 9.32 -4.23
N PHE A 14 25.57 8.10 -4.69
CA PHE A 14 24.57 7.14 -5.14
C PHE A 14 23.84 6.60 -3.91
N ILE A 15 22.90 7.38 -3.38
CA ILE A 15 21.93 6.90 -2.40
C ILE A 15 21.12 5.83 -3.11
N LEU A 16 21.48 4.57 -2.85
CA LEU A 16 20.57 3.46 -3.01
C LEU A 16 19.39 3.74 -2.08
N ALA A 17 18.35 4.35 -2.65
CA ALA A 17 17.01 4.32 -2.10
C ALA A 17 16.50 2.87 -2.23
N VAL A 18 17.08 1.97 -1.44
CA VAL A 18 16.38 0.77 -1.00
C VAL A 18 15.14 1.31 -0.33
N GLY A 19 13.99 1.12 -0.97
CA GLY A 19 12.71 1.48 -0.39
C GLY A 19 12.59 0.73 0.92
N ALA A 20 12.82 1.41 2.04
CA ALA A 20 12.38 0.94 3.32
C ALA A 20 10.85 0.84 3.19
N ILE A 21 10.34 -0.38 3.13
CA ILE A 21 8.91 -0.61 3.33
C ILE A 21 8.65 -0.07 4.73
N GLY A 22 7.95 1.05 4.82
CA GLY A 22 7.63 1.65 6.09
C GLY A 22 6.82 0.66 6.92
N GLU A 23 7.07 0.62 8.23
CA GLU A 23 6.23 -0.15 9.13
C GLU A 23 4.87 0.52 9.25
N ASP A 24 3.81 -0.26 9.06
CA ASP A 24 2.46 0.18 9.38
C ASP A 24 2.35 0.43 10.87
N ARG A 25 1.43 1.32 11.24
CA ARG A 25 1.19 1.71 12.62
C ARG A 25 -0.28 1.54 12.97
N ILE A 26 -0.55 0.90 14.10
CA ILE A 26 -1.87 0.92 14.74
C ILE A 26 -1.81 1.68 16.06
N ARG A 27 -2.91 2.37 16.38
CA ARG A 27 -3.19 2.90 17.71
C ARG A 27 -4.43 2.21 18.23
N LEU A 28 -4.32 1.61 19.41
CA LEU A 28 -5.42 0.95 20.10
C LEU A 28 -6.23 1.97 20.91
N LYS A 29 -7.48 1.65 21.25
CA LYS A 29 -8.37 2.51 22.05
C LYS A 29 -7.92 2.69 23.50
N ASN A 30 -7.05 1.81 24.01
CA ASN A 30 -6.35 1.99 25.30
C ASN A 30 -5.22 3.05 25.24
N GLY A 31 -4.91 3.58 24.05
CA GLY A 31 -3.83 4.55 23.81
C GLY A 31 -2.49 3.94 23.38
N GLU A 32 -2.35 2.61 23.41
CA GLU A 32 -1.16 1.90 22.98
C GLU A 32 -0.91 2.07 21.48
N VAL A 33 0.36 2.17 21.09
CA VAL A 33 0.79 2.36 19.71
C VAL A 33 1.77 1.25 19.35
N LEU A 34 1.48 0.55 18.27
CA LEU A 34 2.26 -0.60 17.79
C LEU A 34 2.70 -0.36 16.35
N GLN A 35 3.91 -0.81 16.02
CA GLN A 35 4.50 -0.73 14.68
C GLN A 35 4.80 -2.15 14.19
N GLY A 36 4.55 -2.43 12.91
CA GLY A 36 4.73 -3.74 12.30
C GLY A 36 4.22 -3.75 10.87
N GLN A 37 3.64 -4.87 10.42
CA GLN A 37 3.04 -4.95 9.08
C GLN A 37 1.63 -5.55 9.14
N ALA A 38 0.63 -4.83 8.63
CA ALA A 38 -0.68 -5.37 8.32
C ALA A 38 -0.58 -6.41 7.20
N VAL A 39 -0.99 -7.65 7.52
CA VAL A 39 -0.90 -8.82 6.63
C VAL A 39 -2.24 -9.13 5.95
N LYS A 40 -3.33 -9.12 6.73
CA LYS A 40 -4.67 -9.43 6.24
C LYS A 40 -5.73 -8.74 7.09
N PHE A 41 -6.73 -8.13 6.47
CA PHE A 41 -8.04 -7.87 7.09
C PHE A 41 -9.00 -9.02 6.82
N ASP A 42 -9.70 -9.48 7.85
CA ASP A 42 -10.71 -10.52 7.76
C ASP A 42 -12.07 -9.92 8.10
N GLU A 43 -12.89 -9.67 7.07
CA GLU A 43 -14.18 -8.99 7.19
C GLU A 43 -15.18 -9.80 8.03
N GLY A 44 -15.22 -11.13 7.87
CA GLY A 44 -16.14 -12.00 8.61
C GLY A 44 -15.89 -12.00 10.13
N SER A 45 -14.66 -11.73 10.57
CA SER A 45 -14.29 -11.57 11.97
C SER A 45 -13.94 -10.12 12.37
N MET A 46 -14.11 -9.16 11.44
CA MET A 46 -13.71 -7.74 11.57
C MET A 46 -12.30 -7.55 12.18
N THR A 47 -11.34 -8.41 11.82
CA THR A 47 -10.03 -8.51 12.49
C THR A 47 -8.88 -8.17 11.55
N LEU A 48 -8.01 -7.24 11.96
CA LEU A 48 -6.78 -6.88 11.26
C LEU A 48 -5.59 -7.67 11.82
N THR A 49 -4.99 -8.49 10.98
CA THR A 49 -3.82 -9.32 11.31
C THR A 49 -2.54 -8.52 11.12
N PHE A 50 -1.77 -8.32 12.17
CA PHE A 50 -0.48 -7.63 12.17
C PHE A 50 0.67 -8.60 12.46
N LYS A 51 1.75 -8.47 11.69
CA LYS A 51 3.02 -9.18 11.89
C LYS A 51 4.04 -8.26 12.55
N PHE A 52 4.68 -8.78 13.58
CA PHE A 52 5.77 -8.18 14.33
C PHE A 52 7.02 -9.08 14.23
N ALA A 53 8.14 -8.65 14.80
CA ALA A 53 9.36 -9.45 14.86
C ALA A 53 9.19 -10.76 15.67
N GLN A 54 8.31 -10.76 16.68
CA GLN A 54 8.08 -11.88 17.60
C GLN A 54 6.99 -12.85 17.14
N GLY A 55 6.21 -12.51 16.10
CA GLY A 55 5.07 -13.31 15.64
C GLY A 55 3.97 -12.46 15.02
N THR A 56 2.78 -13.05 14.89
CA THR A 56 1.61 -12.42 14.28
C THR A 56 0.46 -12.38 15.28
N LEU A 57 -0.26 -11.25 15.38
CA LEU A 57 -1.43 -11.08 16.25
C LEU A 57 -2.60 -10.47 15.47
N GLY A 58 -3.82 -10.89 15.79
CA GLY A 58 -5.05 -10.28 15.27
C GLY A 58 -5.58 -9.21 16.21
N TYR A 59 -5.98 -8.07 15.66
CA TYR A 59 -6.62 -6.96 16.38
C TYR A 59 -8.05 -6.76 15.87
N PRO A 60 -9.07 -6.96 16.71
CA PRO A 60 -10.45 -6.63 16.36
C PRO A 60 -10.60 -5.14 16.03
N SER A 61 -11.42 -4.81 15.02
CA SER A 61 -11.73 -3.42 14.65
C SER A 61 -12.41 -2.65 15.80
N SER A 62 -13.02 -3.35 16.76
CA SER A 62 -13.55 -2.76 18.00
C SER A 62 -12.46 -2.14 18.88
N ASP A 63 -11.20 -2.57 18.74
CA ASP A 63 -10.10 -2.24 19.66
C ASP A 63 -9.13 -1.24 19.02
N LEU A 64 -9.17 -1.12 17.68
CA LEU A 64 -8.42 -0.15 16.89
C LEU A 64 -9.05 1.26 17.00
N ALA A 65 -8.23 2.26 17.32
CA ALA A 65 -8.59 3.68 17.29
C ALA A 65 -8.10 4.38 16.02
N GLU A 66 -7.02 3.89 15.41
CA GLU A 66 -6.42 4.43 14.19
C GLU A 66 -5.56 3.34 13.54
N VAL A 67 -5.59 3.26 12.22
CA VAL A 67 -4.71 2.42 11.41
C VAL A 67 -4.06 3.32 10.37
N ASN A 68 -2.74 3.33 10.32
CA ASN A 68 -1.98 4.04 9.30
C ASN A 68 -1.14 3.00 8.56
N LEU A 69 -1.44 2.81 7.26
CA LEU A 69 -0.78 1.83 6.41
C LEU A 69 0.15 2.52 5.43
N GLU A 70 1.39 2.07 5.40
CA GLU A 70 2.37 2.50 4.40
C GLU A 70 2.06 1.87 3.04
N GLU A 71 2.34 2.58 1.95
CA GLU A 71 2.03 2.08 0.62
C GLU A 71 2.81 0.80 0.29
N ARG A 72 2.11 -0.20 -0.27
CA ARG A 72 2.74 -1.46 -0.64
C ARG A 72 3.57 -1.33 -1.92
N PRO A 73 4.67 -2.10 -2.07
CA PRO A 73 5.39 -2.21 -3.34
C PRO A 73 4.44 -2.53 -4.50
N GLY A 74 4.55 -1.82 -5.62
CA GLY A 74 3.63 -1.94 -6.75
C GLY A 74 2.51 -0.92 -6.78
N VAL A 75 2.14 -0.24 -5.67
CA VAL A 75 1.07 0.76 -5.66
C VAL A 75 1.39 1.93 -6.60
N ALA A 76 2.61 2.46 -6.53
CA ALA A 76 3.07 3.56 -7.38
C ALA A 76 3.17 3.15 -8.87
N GLU A 77 3.66 1.94 -9.16
CA GLU A 77 3.72 1.39 -10.52
C GLU A 77 2.31 1.14 -11.08
N GLY A 78 1.37 0.69 -10.26
CA GLY A 78 -0.04 0.55 -10.62
C GLY A 78 -0.68 1.91 -10.93
N ARG A 79 -0.38 2.99 -10.19
CA ARG A 79 -0.81 4.36 -10.55
C ARG A 79 -0.24 4.80 -11.90
N GLN A 80 1.00 4.45 -12.22
CA GLN A 80 1.58 4.71 -13.54
C GLN A 80 0.93 3.88 -14.66
N ALA A 81 0.53 2.64 -14.39
CA ALA A 81 -0.19 1.80 -15.33
C ALA A 81 -1.61 2.33 -15.58
N PHE A 82 -2.29 2.75 -14.51
CA PHE A 82 -3.63 3.35 -14.54
C PHE A 82 -3.66 4.62 -15.40
N ALA A 83 -2.70 5.54 -15.18
CA ALA A 83 -2.56 6.76 -15.97
C ALA A 83 -2.28 6.51 -17.46
N LYS A 84 -1.81 5.31 -17.84
CA LYS A 84 -1.55 4.88 -19.22
C LYS A 84 -2.68 4.03 -19.82
N GLY A 85 -3.74 3.73 -19.05
CA GLY A 85 -4.80 2.81 -19.44
C GLY A 85 -4.35 1.34 -19.57
N ASN A 86 -3.24 0.95 -18.94
CA ASN A 86 -2.78 -0.45 -18.94
C ASN A 86 -3.48 -1.24 -17.83
N TRP A 87 -4.75 -1.57 -18.07
CA TRP A 87 -5.64 -2.16 -17.07
C TRP A 87 -5.19 -3.55 -16.56
N GLU A 88 -4.50 -4.35 -17.39
CA GLU A 88 -3.95 -5.63 -16.94
C GLU A 88 -2.86 -5.42 -15.88
N GLU A 89 -1.95 -4.48 -16.11
CA GLU A 89 -0.89 -4.16 -15.16
C GLU A 89 -1.43 -3.49 -13.89
N VAL A 90 -2.51 -2.69 -13.99
CA VAL A 90 -3.24 -2.18 -12.81
C VAL A 90 -3.72 -3.34 -11.94
N VAL A 91 -4.39 -4.33 -12.53
CA VAL A 91 -4.86 -5.52 -11.80
C VAL A 91 -3.69 -6.29 -11.18
N ASN A 92 -2.63 -6.56 -11.96
CA ASN A 92 -1.45 -7.28 -11.46
C ASN A 92 -0.77 -6.60 -10.26
N ARG A 93 -0.72 -5.26 -10.24
CA ARG A 93 -0.03 -4.48 -9.20
C ARG A 93 -0.85 -4.27 -7.94
N TRP A 94 -2.14 -3.92 -8.08
CA TRP A 94 -2.97 -3.54 -6.95
C TRP A 94 -3.70 -4.70 -6.31
N LYS A 95 -4.11 -5.72 -7.09
CA LYS A 95 -4.94 -6.83 -6.60
C LYS A 95 -4.38 -7.49 -5.33
N PRO A 96 -3.10 -7.88 -5.22
CA PRO A 96 -2.60 -8.58 -4.03
C PRO A 96 -2.69 -7.74 -2.75
N SER A 97 -2.47 -6.43 -2.87
CA SER A 97 -2.51 -5.51 -1.72
C SER A 97 -3.94 -5.19 -1.31
N VAL A 98 -4.84 -5.02 -2.27
CA VAL A 98 -6.26 -4.76 -2.02
C VAL A 98 -6.95 -6.01 -1.47
N GLU A 99 -6.77 -7.19 -2.05
CA GLU A 99 -7.35 -8.45 -1.52
C GLU A 99 -6.89 -8.76 -0.09
N ALA A 100 -5.68 -8.35 0.28
CA ALA A 100 -5.17 -8.49 1.64
C ALA A 100 -5.78 -7.49 2.63
N LEU A 101 -6.06 -6.25 2.20
CA LEU A 101 -6.33 -5.12 3.11
C LEU A 101 -7.69 -4.44 2.89
N MET A 102 -8.53 -4.97 2.00
CA MET A 102 -9.91 -4.54 1.79
C MET A 102 -10.67 -4.52 3.11
N GLY A 103 -11.38 -3.42 3.39
CA GLY A 103 -12.06 -3.19 4.67
C GLY A 103 -11.23 -2.41 5.72
N VAL A 104 -9.92 -2.23 5.52
CA VAL A 104 -9.14 -1.26 6.32
C VAL A 104 -9.38 0.16 5.80
N ASP A 105 -9.69 1.08 6.71
CA ASP A 105 -9.75 2.52 6.43
C ASP A 105 -8.34 3.07 6.16
N SER A 106 -7.91 2.97 4.91
CA SER A 106 -6.64 3.52 4.41
C SER A 106 -6.85 4.20 3.06
N PRO A 107 -6.44 5.47 2.88
CA PRO A 107 -6.70 6.22 1.65
C PRO A 107 -6.20 5.53 0.37
N TRP A 108 -5.00 4.94 0.40
CA TRP A 108 -4.42 4.28 -0.78
C TRP A 108 -5.08 2.92 -1.07
N VAL A 109 -5.56 2.20 -0.04
CA VAL A 109 -6.32 0.95 -0.22
C VAL A 109 -7.65 1.25 -0.92
N LEU A 110 -8.36 2.29 -0.46
CA LEU A 110 -9.61 2.75 -1.07
C LEU A 110 -9.40 3.26 -2.51
N GLU A 111 -8.33 4.01 -2.77
CA GLU A 111 -7.91 4.43 -4.12
C GLU A 111 -7.73 3.21 -5.04
N CYS A 112 -6.89 2.25 -4.62
CA CYS A 112 -6.58 1.06 -5.39
C CYS A 112 -7.80 0.16 -5.59
N ALA A 113 -8.70 0.07 -4.60
CA ALA A 113 -9.95 -0.69 -4.73
C ALA A 113 -10.87 -0.09 -5.80
N GLY A 114 -11.16 1.21 -5.75
CA GLY A 114 -11.98 1.88 -6.77
C GLY A 114 -11.35 1.79 -8.17
N GLY A 115 -10.02 1.96 -8.26
CA GLY A 115 -9.29 1.84 -9.50
C GLY A 115 -9.20 0.41 -10.07
N LEU A 116 -9.19 -0.62 -9.21
CA LEU A 116 -9.34 -2.02 -9.63
C LEU A 116 -10.72 -2.30 -10.22
N GLY A 117 -11.79 -1.79 -9.60
CA GLY A 117 -13.14 -1.90 -10.15
C GLY A 117 -13.22 -1.30 -11.56
N GLN A 118 -12.63 -0.12 -11.76
CA GLN A 118 -12.54 0.51 -13.08
C GLN A 118 -11.70 -0.31 -14.08
N ALA A 119 -10.58 -0.88 -13.66
CA ALA A 119 -9.74 -1.73 -14.50
C ALA A 119 -10.47 -3.02 -14.93
N TYR A 120 -11.19 -3.69 -14.02
CA TYR A 120 -11.99 -4.87 -14.36
C TYR A 120 -13.12 -4.54 -15.34
N LEU A 121 -13.84 -3.44 -15.15
CA LEU A 121 -14.86 -2.97 -16.10
C LEU A 121 -14.27 -2.69 -17.48
N ALA A 122 -13.11 -2.02 -17.55
CA ALA A 122 -12.42 -1.73 -18.80
C ALA A 122 -11.88 -2.98 -19.52
N LEU A 123 -11.57 -4.05 -18.78
CA LEU A 123 -11.21 -5.37 -19.32
C LEU A 123 -12.43 -6.24 -19.68
N GLY A 124 -13.66 -5.76 -19.51
CA GLY A 124 -14.89 -6.54 -19.71
C GLY A 124 -15.13 -7.62 -18.64
N LYS A 125 -14.36 -7.63 -17.56
CA LYS A 125 -14.42 -8.60 -16.45
C LYS A 125 -15.45 -8.16 -15.41
N VAL A 126 -16.69 -7.94 -15.85
CA VAL A 126 -17.76 -7.36 -15.00
C VAL A 126 -18.05 -8.23 -13.77
N ALA A 127 -18.04 -9.55 -13.91
CA ALA A 127 -18.25 -10.47 -12.78
C ALA A 127 -17.14 -10.37 -11.69
N ASP A 128 -15.89 -10.14 -12.10
CA ASP A 128 -14.78 -9.89 -11.16
C ASP A 128 -14.97 -8.54 -10.46
N ALA A 129 -15.46 -7.52 -11.18
CA ALA A 129 -15.76 -6.20 -10.61
C ALA A 129 -16.90 -6.27 -9.58
N GLU A 130 -18.01 -6.93 -9.90
CA GLU A 130 -19.17 -7.09 -9.00
C GLU A 130 -18.81 -7.92 -7.75
N THR A 131 -18.00 -8.97 -7.90
CA THR A 131 -17.60 -9.84 -6.77
C THR A 131 -16.70 -9.12 -5.76
N HIS A 132 -15.94 -8.11 -6.20
CA HIS A 132 -14.96 -7.42 -5.36
C HIS A 132 -15.36 -5.98 -4.97
N PHE A 133 -16.27 -5.33 -5.70
CA PHE A 133 -16.60 -3.90 -5.58
C PHE A 133 -18.07 -3.53 -5.86
N GLY A 134 -18.97 -4.52 -5.98
CA GLY A 134 -20.41 -4.34 -6.25
C GLY A 134 -21.27 -4.02 -5.03
#